data_AF-A0A8J7HIE3-F1
#
_entry.id   AF-A0A8J7HIE3-F1
#
_cell.length_a   1.000
_cell.length_b   1.000
_cell.length_c   1.000
_cell.angle_alpha   90.00
_cell.angle_beta   90.00
_cell.angle_gamma   90.00
#
_symmetry.space_group_name_H-M   'P 1'
#
loop_
_entity.id
_entity.type
_entity.pdbx_description
1 polymer ?
#
loop_
_entity_poly.entity_id
_entity_poly.type
_entity_poly.pdbx_seq_one_letter_code
_entity_poly.pdbx_strand_id
1 'polypeptide(L)'
;MTVFSLVIPQKLTTSIYDHLAWGLIGLYKRHQEETVYRRVNIGNVEDHAQLKVVEKRSLQSNDSYRLLLLDEVIHVVKTISPVHRYPLIS
;
A
#
# COMPACT_ATOMS: atom_id res chain seq x y z
N MET A 1 -13.21 -3.22 17.06
CA MET A 1 -12.97 -2.28 15.94
C MET A 1 -11.80 -1.41 16.33
N THR A 2 -10.75 -1.37 15.51
CA THR A 2 -9.52 -0.61 15.79
C THR A 2 -9.38 0.45 14.71
N VAL A 3 -9.05 1.68 15.12
CA VAL A 3 -8.71 2.78 14.20
C VAL A 3 -7.26 3.18 14.50
N PHE A 4 -6.44 3.22 13.46
CA PHE A 4 -5.05 3.67 13.56
C PHE A 4 -4.72 4.57 12.35
N SER A 5 -3.69 5.38 12.50
CA SER A 5 -3.15 6.21 11.41
C SER A 5 -1.74 5.75 11.09
N LEU A 6 -1.51 5.35 9.84
CA LEU A 6 -0.17 5.02 9.33
C LEU A 6 0.39 6.22 8.57
N VAL A 7 1.54 6.72 9.02
CA VAL A 7 2.26 7.79 8.32
C VAL A 7 3.44 7.18 7.57
N ILE A 8 3.39 7.21 6.24
CA ILE A 8 4.49 6.79 5.38
C ILE A 8 5.25 8.05 4.93
N PRO A 9 6.53 8.21 5.30
CA PRO A 9 7.35 9.31 4.82
C PRO A 9 7.51 9.32 3.29
N GLN A 10 7.87 10.49 2.76
CA GLN A 10 8.04 10.66 1.31
C GLN A 10 9.09 9.71 0.75
N LYS A 11 8.85 9.18 -0.45
CA LYS A 11 9.74 8.27 -1.18
C LYS A 11 10.07 6.96 -0.44
N LEU A 12 9.36 6.65 0.65
CA LEU A 12 9.46 5.35 1.29
C LEU A 12 8.43 4.39 0.71
N THR A 13 8.83 3.13 0.74
CA THR A 13 8.04 1.97 0.35
C THR A 13 7.86 1.14 1.61
N THR A 14 6.65 0.65 1.86
CA THR A 14 6.43 -0.32 2.94
C THR A 14 7.14 -1.64 2.65
N SER A 15 7.25 -2.52 3.65
CA SER A 15 7.45 -3.94 3.34
C SER A 15 6.26 -4.48 2.54
N ILE A 16 6.44 -5.65 1.93
CA ILE A 16 5.31 -6.43 1.40
C ILE A 16 4.61 -7.08 2.60
N TYR A 17 3.29 -6.92 2.71
CA TYR A 17 2.51 -7.47 3.82
C TYR A 17 1.09 -7.88 3.36
N ASP A 18 0.42 -8.69 4.18
CA ASP A 18 -1.00 -8.99 4.05
C ASP A 18 -1.82 -8.34 5.17
N HIS A 19 -3.15 -8.38 5.05
CA HIS A 19 -4.06 -7.96 6.10
C HIS A 19 -4.81 -9.17 6.65
N LEU A 20 -4.72 -9.39 7.96
CA LEU A 20 -5.44 -10.46 8.67
C LEU A 20 -6.86 -10.03 9.13
N ALA A 21 -7.29 -8.82 8.75
CA ALA A 21 -8.60 -8.27 9.09
C ALA A 21 -9.13 -7.37 7.96
N TRP A 22 -10.45 -7.21 7.88
CA TRP A 22 -11.11 -6.26 6.97
C TRP A 22 -10.90 -4.83 7.46
N GLY A 23 -10.78 -3.88 6.52
CA GLY A 23 -10.52 -2.48 6.86
C GLY A 23 -10.90 -1.49 5.75
N LEU A 24 -11.11 -0.24 6.15
CA LEU A 24 -11.24 0.90 5.24
C LEU A 24 -9.94 1.69 5.28
N ILE A 25 -9.37 1.97 4.12
CA ILE A 25 -8.18 2.83 4.01
C ILE A 25 -8.60 4.15 3.35
N GLY A 26 -8.32 5.25 4.03
CA GLY A 26 -8.47 6.60 3.51
C GLY A 26 -7.11 7.26 3.36
N LEU A 27 -6.88 7.90 2.21
CA LEU A 27 -5.66 8.65 1.94
C LEU A 27 -5.85 10.11 2.32
N TYR A 28 -5.21 10.52 3.42
CA TYR A 28 -5.37 11.86 3.95
C TYR A 28 -4.59 12.93 3.16
N LYS A 29 -3.37 12.62 2.70
CA LYS A 29 -2.54 13.52 1.88
C LYS A 29 -1.62 12.72 0.96
N ARG A 30 -1.26 13.31 -0.19
CA ARG A 30 -0.24 12.84 -1.17
C ARG A 30 -0.67 11.72 -2.11
N HIS A 31 0.02 11.63 -3.24
CA HIS A 31 -0.07 10.54 -4.20
C HIS A 31 0.74 9.32 -3.76
N GLN A 32 0.13 8.15 -3.87
CA GLN A 32 0.72 6.85 -3.57
C GLN A 32 0.53 5.91 -4.74
N GLU A 33 1.45 4.96 -4.88
CA GLU A 33 1.30 3.80 -5.74
C GLU A 33 1.13 2.57 -4.85
N GLU A 34 0.09 1.80 -5.11
CA GLU A 34 -0.10 0.49 -4.50
C GLU A 34 0.12 -0.58 -5.57
N THR A 35 0.95 -1.57 -5.27
CA THR A 35 1.02 -2.80 -6.07
C THR A 35 0.39 -3.93 -5.29
N VAL A 36 -0.54 -4.60 -5.95
CA VAL A 36 -1.33 -5.70 -5.43
C VAL A 36 -0.77 -7.00 -5.97
N TYR A 37 -0.53 -7.97 -5.09
CA TYR A 37 0.01 -9.28 -5.39
C TYR A 37 -0.95 -10.38 -4.97
N ARG A 38 -0.85 -11.51 -5.68
CA ARG A 38 -1.44 -12.79 -5.29
C ARG A 38 -0.34 -13.84 -5.18
N ARG A 39 -0.40 -14.68 -4.14
CA ARG A 39 0.49 -15.84 -4.01
C ARG A 39 0.15 -16.88 -5.07
N VAL A 40 1.17 -17.42 -5.73
CA VAL A 40 1.01 -18.43 -6.79
C VAL A 40 1.64 -19.78 -6.47
N ASN A 41 2.40 -19.88 -5.37
CA ASN A 41 2.96 -21.14 -4.90
C ASN A 41 2.21 -21.68 -3.68
N ILE A 42 2.08 -23.00 -3.60
CA ILE A 42 1.45 -23.75 -2.50
C ILE A 42 2.31 -23.87 -1.23
N GLY A 43 3.36 -23.06 -1.09
CA GLY A 43 4.23 -23.08 0.08
C GLY A 43 5.28 -24.19 0.10
N ASN A 44 5.65 -24.75 -1.07
CA ASN A 44 6.65 -25.83 -1.18
C ASN A 44 8.08 -25.45 -0.77
N VAL A 45 8.36 -24.16 -0.55
CA VAL A 45 9.65 -23.66 -0.06
C VAL A 45 9.36 -22.87 1.20
N GLU A 46 9.90 -23.31 2.33
CA GLU A 46 9.80 -22.58 3.60
C GLU A 46 10.40 -21.19 3.45
N ASP A 47 9.79 -20.21 4.11
CA ASP A 47 10.16 -18.78 4.08
C ASP A 47 10.14 -18.07 2.72
N HIS A 48 9.68 -18.74 1.65
CA HIS A 48 9.60 -18.14 0.31
C HIS A 48 8.18 -18.20 -0.30
N ALA A 49 7.66 -17.04 -0.66
CA ALA A 49 6.44 -16.88 -1.44
C ALA A 49 6.74 -16.42 -2.86
N GLN A 50 6.12 -17.07 -3.85
CA GLN A 50 6.11 -16.58 -5.22
C GLN A 50 4.86 -15.72 -5.41
N LEU A 51 5.06 -14.47 -5.81
CA LEU A 51 4.01 -13.47 -5.92
C LEU A 51 3.85 -13.02 -7.38
N LYS A 52 2.60 -12.91 -7.82
CA LYS A 52 2.25 -12.34 -9.13
C LYS A 52 1.54 -11.01 -8.91
N VAL A 53 1.96 -9.97 -9.62
CA VAL A 53 1.24 -8.69 -9.66
C VAL A 53 -0.12 -8.91 -10.31
N VAL A 54 -1.18 -8.55 -9.60
CA VAL A 54 -2.55 -8.63 -10.10
C VAL A 54 -3.13 -7.25 -10.40
N GLU A 55 -2.64 -6.19 -9.74
CA GLU A 55 -3.12 -4.83 -9.95
C GLU A 55 -2.05 -3.80 -9.55
N LYS A 56 -2.07 -2.63 -10.19
CA LYS A 56 -1.32 -1.44 -9.77
C LYS A 56 -2.28 -0.26 -9.72
N ARG A 57 -2.34 0.40 -8.57
CA ARG A 57 -3.22 1.54 -8.35
C ARG A 57 -2.39 2.80 -8.16
N SER A 58 -2.81 3.88 -8.81
CA SER A 58 -2.33 5.24 -8.53
C SER A 58 -3.40 5.93 -7.69
N LEU A 59 -3.08 6.19 -6.43
CA LEU A 59 -4.02 6.69 -5.44
C LEU A 59 -3.73 8.17 -5.19
N GLN A 60 -4.78 8.99 -5.23
CA GLN A 60 -4.73 10.43 -4.99
C GLN A 60 -5.15 10.78 -3.56
N SER A 61 -4.89 12.03 -3.18
CA SER A 61 -5.41 12.58 -1.93
C SER A 61 -6.94 12.50 -1.93
N ASN A 62 -7.52 12.10 -0.81
CA ASN A 62 -8.96 11.90 -0.59
C ASN A 62 -9.55 10.64 -1.25
N ASP A 63 -8.75 9.81 -1.90
CA ASP A 63 -9.22 8.49 -2.31
C ASP A 63 -9.49 7.62 -1.08
N SER A 64 -10.52 6.78 -1.18
CA SER A 64 -10.82 5.74 -0.21
C SER A 64 -11.11 4.43 -0.92
N TYR A 65 -10.61 3.33 -0.38
CA TYR A 65 -10.87 2.00 -0.91
C TYR A 65 -11.09 1.00 0.22
N ARG A 66 -11.88 -0.03 -0.08
CA ARG A 66 -12.17 -1.13 0.84
C ARG A 66 -11.16 -2.25 0.62
N LEU A 67 -10.63 -2.78 1.71
CA LEU A 67 -9.92 -4.06 1.70
C LEU A 67 -10.90 -5.16 2.11
N LEU A 68 -11.17 -6.06 1.17
CA LEU A 68 -12.02 -7.22 1.40
C LEU A 68 -11.14 -8.46 1.61
N LEU A 69 -11.45 -9.25 2.64
CA LEU A 69 -10.71 -10.45 3.03
C LEU A 69 -10.75 -11.58 1.99
N LEU A 70 -11.67 -11.52 1.02
CA LEU A 70 -11.91 -12.59 0.07
C LEU A 70 -10.79 -12.78 -0.98
N ASP A 71 -9.87 -11.81 -1.10
CA ASP A 71 -8.89 -11.80 -2.19
C ASP A 71 -7.44 -12.13 -1.77
N GLU A 72 -7.19 -12.51 -0.50
CA GLU A 72 -5.84 -12.83 0.04
C GLU A 72 -4.78 -11.83 -0.43
N VAL A 73 -5.07 -10.56 -0.18
CA VAL A 73 -4.42 -9.51 -0.95
C VAL A 73 -3.13 -9.08 -0.28
N ILE A 74 -2.01 -9.39 -0.92
CA ILE A 74 -0.67 -9.01 -0.48
C ILE A 74 -0.32 -7.70 -1.18
N HIS A 75 0.17 -6.70 -0.46
CA HIS A 75 0.39 -5.38 -1.04
C HIS A 75 1.71 -4.75 -0.63
N VAL A 76 2.15 -3.81 -1.47
CA VAL A 76 3.18 -2.85 -1.13
C VAL A 76 2.71 -1.45 -1.53
N VAL A 77 2.95 -0.49 -0.65
CA VAL A 77 2.59 0.91 -0.87
C VAL A 77 3.86 1.75 -0.97
N LYS A 78 3.92 2.59 -2.00
CA LYS A 78 5.02 3.51 -2.27
C LYS A 78 4.51 4.93 -2.36
N THR A 79 5.12 5.86 -1.62
CA THR A 79 4.78 7.28 -1.75
C THR A 79 5.52 7.90 -2.95
N ILE A 80 4.78 8.42 -3.94
CA ILE A 80 5.37 8.99 -5.18
C ILE A 80 5.41 10.53 -5.21
N SER A 81 4.87 11.20 -4.20
CA SER A 81 4.79 12.67 -4.23
C SER A 81 6.18 13.33 -4.25
N PRO A 82 6.39 14.37 -5.09
CA PRO A 82 7.62 15.14 -5.09
C PRO A 82 7.81 15.92 -3.80
N VAL A 83 9.07 16.29 -3.52
CA VAL A 83 9.44 17.14 -2.38
C VAL A 83 8.73 18.49 -2.54
N HIS A 84 7.92 18.86 -1.55
CA HIS A 84 7.43 20.23 -1.44
C HIS A 84 8.62 21.10 -1.02
N ARG A 85 9.22 21.82 -1.98
CA ARG A 85 10.19 22.88 -1.70
C ARG A 85 9.39 24.12 -1.31
N TYR A 86 9.57 24.59 -0.08
CA TYR A 86 9.11 25.94 0.28
C TYR A 86 9.84 26.94 -0.64
N PRO A 87 9.14 27.93 -1.23
CA PRO A 87 9.82 29.01 -1.94
C PRO A 87 10.68 29.77 -0.93
N LEU A 88 11.97 29.95 -1.26
CA LEU A 88 12.83 30.89 -0.55
C LEU A 88 12.25 32.28 -0.77
N ILE A 89 11.87 32.95 0.30
CA ILE A 89 11.44 34.35 0.26
C ILE A 89 12.73 35.15 -0.02
N SER A 90 12.79 35.80 -1.18
CA SER A 90 13.87 36.72 -1.58
C SER A 90 13.66 38.11 -0.99
#